data_AF-A0A0B7ABL4-F1
#
_entry.id   AF-A0A0B7ABL4-F1
#
_cell.length_a   1.000
_cell.length_b   1.000
_cell.length_c   1.000
_cell.angle_alpha   90.00
_cell.angle_beta   90.00
_cell.angle_gamma   90.00
#
_symmetry.space_group_name_H-M   'P 1'
#
loop_
_entity.id
_entity.type
_entity.pdbx_description
1 polymer ?
#
loop_
_entity_poly.entity_id
_entity_poly.type
_entity_poly.pdbx_seq_one_letter_code
_entity_poly.pdbx_strand_id
1 'polypeptide(L)'
;MNAFYLRLGHTVFARKNSTKFNVLFTLTGTSYSSKYEVKKLKITPVPPTGGRSDSIGPADPISNIREIQFYIPPDETLTEKSFRLKREEVLEWNKIFWTEHNSRFFKEKDKYIHDNQTKDNDGNVQQLSPEDMSKFYRAFLNE
;
A
#
# COMPACT_ATOMS: atom_id res chain seq x y z
N MET A 1 42.29 -33.93 -3.21
CA MET A 1 42.81 -32.78 -3.98
C MET A 1 41.66 -32.19 -4.79
N ASN A 2 41.40 -30.89 -4.56
CA ASN A 2 40.61 -29.93 -5.34
C ASN A 2 39.14 -30.24 -5.73
N ALA A 3 38.23 -29.51 -5.08
CA ALA A 3 37.10 -28.88 -5.75
C ALA A 3 36.90 -27.47 -5.15
N PHE A 4 37.23 -26.45 -5.93
CA PHE A 4 36.97 -25.04 -5.64
C PHE A 4 35.47 -24.77 -5.73
N TYR A 5 34.87 -24.22 -4.68
CA TYR A 5 33.59 -23.51 -4.78
C TYR A 5 33.80 -22.04 -4.40
N LEU A 6 33.86 -21.19 -5.43
CA LEU A 6 33.76 -19.74 -5.30
C LEU A 6 32.29 -19.37 -5.10
N ARG A 7 31.89 -19.00 -3.88
CA ARG A 7 30.60 -18.35 -3.62
C ARG A 7 30.86 -16.85 -3.49
N LEU A 8 30.62 -16.12 -4.58
CA LEU A 8 30.59 -14.66 -4.59
C LEU A 8 29.44 -14.19 -3.69
N GLY A 9 29.78 -13.66 -2.51
CA GLY A 9 28.84 -12.94 -1.65
C GLY A 9 28.54 -11.58 -2.26
N HIS A 10 27.37 -11.41 -2.85
CA HIS A 10 26.85 -10.09 -3.18
C HIS A 10 26.26 -9.47 -1.92
N THR A 11 26.96 -8.48 -1.37
CA THR A 11 26.45 -7.59 -0.33
C THR A 11 25.42 -6.64 -0.98
N VAL A 12 24.13 -6.87 -0.75
CA VAL A 12 23.09 -5.92 -1.16
C VAL A 12 22.99 -4.81 -0.11
N PHE A 13 23.48 -3.63 -0.47
CA PHE A 13 23.37 -2.42 0.34
C PHE A 13 21.91 -1.91 0.23
N ALA A 14 21.08 -2.20 1.24
CA ALA A 14 19.72 -1.69 1.31
C ALA A 14 19.73 -0.20 1.65
N ARG A 15 19.64 0.65 0.62
CA ARG A 15 19.47 2.11 0.77
C ARG A 15 18.08 2.39 1.33
N LYS A 16 18.00 2.74 2.62
CA LYS A 16 16.79 3.28 3.24
C LYS A 16 16.51 4.67 2.66
N ASN A 17 15.68 4.75 1.63
CA ASN A 17 15.06 6.01 1.23
C ASN A 17 13.78 6.19 2.06
N SER A 18 13.91 6.93 3.16
CA SER A 18 12.76 7.41 3.94
C SER A 18 12.17 8.61 3.23
N THR A 19 11.28 8.36 2.27
CA THR A 19 10.44 9.40 1.69
C THR A 19 9.23 9.56 2.60
N LYS A 20 9.23 10.61 3.43
CA LYS A 20 8.07 11.01 4.22
C LYS A 20 6.96 11.43 3.24
N PHE A 21 5.97 10.57 3.03
CA PHE A 21 4.74 10.93 2.34
C PHE A 21 3.86 11.73 3.30
N ASN A 22 3.78 13.04 3.07
CA ASN A 22 2.74 13.87 3.67
C ASN A 22 1.48 13.72 2.82
N VAL A 23 0.48 13.02 3.35
CA VAL A 23 -0.85 12.96 2.74
C VAL A 23 -1.56 14.29 3.05
N LEU A 24 -1.57 15.21 2.08
CA LEU A 24 -2.40 16.42 2.16
C LEU A 24 -3.85 16.05 1.83
N PHE A 25 -4.68 15.94 2.86
CA PHE A 25 -6.13 15.79 2.73
C PHE A 25 -6.74 17.18 2.56
N THR A 26 -7.00 17.64 1.33
CA THR A 26 -7.78 18.87 1.11
C THR A 26 -9.26 18.53 1.20
N LEU A 27 -9.86 18.75 2.37
CA LEU A 27 -11.31 18.78 2.52
C LEU A 27 -11.77 20.24 2.46
N THR A 28 -12.68 20.51 1.53
CA THR A 28 -13.61 21.63 1.61
C THR A 28 -14.18 21.69 3.03
N GLY A 29 -14.05 22.85 3.67
CA GLY A 29 -14.39 23.06 5.06
C GLY A 29 -15.84 22.72 5.38
N THR A 30 -16.02 21.60 6.08
CA THR A 30 -16.97 21.50 7.18
C THR A 30 -16.17 21.00 8.37
N SER A 31 -15.90 21.86 9.35
CA SER A 31 -15.27 21.47 10.61
C SER A 31 -16.26 20.64 11.42
N TYR A 32 -16.33 19.34 11.13
CA TYR A 32 -17.02 18.41 11.98
C TYR A 32 -16.14 18.15 13.21
N SER A 33 -16.46 18.82 14.32
CA SER A 33 -15.89 18.50 15.62
C SER A 33 -16.30 17.08 16.01
N SER A 34 -15.46 16.11 15.65
CA SER A 34 -15.58 14.75 16.17
C SER A 34 -15.28 14.79 17.66
N LYS A 35 -16.32 14.68 18.48
CA LYS A 35 -16.22 14.49 19.95
C LYS A 35 -15.63 13.13 20.34
N TYR A 36 -15.18 12.34 19.37
CA TYR A 36 -14.59 11.03 19.57
C TYR A 36 -13.08 11.14 19.49
N GLU A 37 -12.44 11.03 20.64
CA GLU A 37 -11.01 10.78 20.75
C GLU A 37 -10.72 9.44 20.03
N VAL A 38 -9.94 9.50 18.95
CA VAL A 38 -9.50 8.29 18.23
C VAL A 38 -8.62 7.51 19.19
N LYS A 39 -9.18 6.51 19.88
CA LYS A 39 -8.42 5.59 20.71
C LYS A 39 -7.37 4.92 19.83
N LYS A 40 -6.13 5.35 19.98
CA LYS A 40 -4.98 4.79 19.28
C LYS A 40 -4.80 3.35 19.79
N LEU A 41 -5.36 2.39 19.06
CA LEU A 41 -5.23 0.98 19.40
C LEU A 41 -3.74 0.63 19.42
N LYS A 42 -3.27 0.01 20.50
CA LYS A 42 -1.91 -0.50 20.61
C LYS A 42 -1.82 -1.73 19.72
N ILE A 43 -1.44 -1.54 18.46
CA ILE A 43 -1.23 -2.63 17.49
C ILE A 43 0.08 -3.32 17.90
N THR A 44 -0.01 -4.52 18.45
CA THR A 44 1.15 -5.38 18.64
C THR A 44 1.59 -5.92 17.27
N PRO A 45 2.89 -5.91 16.93
CA PRO A 45 3.36 -6.40 15.63
C PRO A 45 3.30 -7.92 15.50
N VAL A 46 2.96 -8.63 16.58
CA VAL A 46 2.90 -10.09 16.63
C VAL A 46 1.43 -10.51 16.64
N PRO A 47 1.00 -11.41 15.73
CA PRO A 47 -0.36 -11.94 15.76
C PRO A 47 -0.58 -12.68 17.09
N PRO A 48 -1.78 -12.62 17.68
CA PRO A 48 -2.08 -13.31 18.92
C PRO A 48 -1.85 -14.82 18.76
N THR A 49 -0.87 -15.35 19.51
CA THR A 49 -0.56 -16.78 19.54
C THR A 49 -1.66 -17.53 20.30
N GLY A 50 -2.45 -18.34 19.60
CA GLY A 50 -3.43 -19.25 20.21
C GLY A 50 -4.86 -19.21 19.64
N GLY A 51 -5.15 -18.32 18.69
CA GLY A 51 -6.45 -18.30 18.00
C GLY A 51 -6.59 -19.45 17.00
N ARG A 52 -7.79 -20.04 16.91
CA ARG A 52 -8.19 -21.00 15.85
C ARG A 52 -8.80 -20.29 14.63
N SER A 53 -8.31 -19.10 14.32
CA SER A 53 -8.90 -18.20 13.33
C SER A 53 -7.83 -17.41 12.61
N ASP A 54 -8.12 -17.04 11.36
CA ASP A 54 -7.27 -16.15 10.56
C ASP A 54 -7.06 -14.81 11.27
N SER A 55 -5.84 -14.29 11.19
CA SER A 55 -5.49 -12.98 11.74
C SER A 55 -5.33 -11.97 10.61
N ILE A 56 -6.00 -10.83 10.71
CA ILE A 56 -5.97 -9.77 9.70
C ILE A 56 -5.12 -8.60 10.22
N GLY A 57 -4.08 -8.25 9.45
CA GLY A 57 -3.16 -7.17 9.75
C GLY A 57 -3.72 -5.77 9.48
N PRO A 58 -2.92 -4.73 9.78
CA PRO A 58 -3.20 -3.37 9.32
C PRO A 58 -3.21 -3.30 7.78
N ALA A 59 -3.80 -2.24 7.23
CA ALA A 59 -3.74 -2.00 5.80
C ALA A 59 -2.31 -1.63 5.40
N ASP A 60 -1.83 -2.21 4.30
CA ASP A 60 -0.56 -1.85 3.69
C ASP A 60 -0.59 -0.39 3.18
N PRO A 61 0.46 0.42 3.42
CA PRO A 61 0.43 1.86 3.14
C PRO A 61 0.41 2.21 1.65
N ILE A 62 0.74 1.27 0.75
CA ILE A 62 0.80 1.53 -0.69
C ILE A 62 -0.39 0.85 -1.39
N SER A 63 -0.54 -0.45 -1.21
CA SER A 63 -1.61 -1.24 -1.85
C SER A 63 -2.98 -1.08 -1.18
N ASN A 64 -3.04 -0.62 0.07
CA ASN A 64 -4.24 -0.62 0.93
C ASN A 64 -4.85 -2.02 1.19
N ILE A 65 -4.17 -3.09 0.77
CA ILE A 65 -4.60 -4.47 1.04
C ILE A 65 -4.15 -4.88 2.44
N ARG A 66 -4.98 -5.65 3.14
CA ARG A 66 -4.66 -6.17 4.47
C ARG A 66 -3.97 -7.52 4.34
N GLU A 67 -2.85 -7.68 5.04
CA GLU A 67 -2.17 -8.96 5.17
C GLU A 67 -3.02 -9.92 6.00
N ILE A 68 -3.12 -11.18 5.57
CA ILE A 68 -3.87 -12.22 6.26
C ILE A 68 -2.90 -13.34 6.63
N GLN A 69 -2.74 -13.57 7.93
CA GLN A 69 -2.06 -14.74 8.45
C GLN A 69 -3.10 -15.84 8.63
N PHE A 70 -3.09 -16.84 7.74
CA PHE A 70 -4.01 -17.96 7.83
C PHE A 70 -3.71 -18.84 9.04
N TYR A 71 -4.76 -19.27 9.72
CA TYR A 71 -4.64 -20.30 10.75
C TYR A 71 -4.34 -21.65 10.10
N ILE A 72 -3.38 -22.38 10.66
CA ILE A 72 -3.02 -23.74 10.25
C ILE A 72 -3.46 -24.70 11.36
N PRO A 73 -4.49 -25.54 11.14
CA PRO A 73 -4.90 -26.53 12.12
C PRO A 73 -3.83 -27.61 12.30
N PRO A 74 -3.69 -28.20 13.51
CA PRO A 74 -2.72 -29.28 13.76
C PRO A 74 -2.91 -30.51 12.86
N ASP A 75 -4.15 -30.77 12.44
CA ASP A 75 -4.61 -31.89 11.64
C ASP A 75 -4.99 -31.48 10.19
N GLU A 76 -4.34 -30.44 9.65
CA GLU A 76 -4.57 -29.94 8.29
C GLU A 76 -4.51 -31.07 7.24
N THR A 77 -5.63 -31.30 6.56
CA THR A 77 -5.70 -32.25 5.45
C THR A 77 -4.96 -31.72 4.22
N LEU A 78 -4.57 -32.61 3.30
CA LEU A 78 -3.92 -32.21 2.05
C LEU A 78 -4.76 -31.23 1.22
N THR A 79 -6.08 -31.43 1.21
CA THR A 79 -7.02 -30.55 0.50
C THR A 79 -7.07 -29.17 1.14
N GLU A 80 -7.18 -29.07 2.46
CA GLU A 80 -7.17 -27.79 3.19
C GLU A 80 -5.87 -27.02 2.97
N LYS A 81 -4.73 -27.72 3.06
CA LYS A 81 -3.42 -27.13 2.75
C LYS A 81 -3.37 -26.59 1.33
N SER A 82 -3.82 -27.36 0.35
CA SER A 82 -3.83 -26.93 -1.06
C SER A 82 -4.70 -25.69 -1.28
N PHE A 83 -5.84 -25.62 -0.56
CA PHE A 83 -6.75 -24.49 -0.62
C PHE A 83 -6.12 -23.24 0.03
N ARG A 84 -5.52 -23.38 1.21
CA ARG A 84 -4.82 -22.29 1.90
C ARG A 84 -3.69 -21.71 1.04
N LEU A 85 -2.85 -22.55 0.46
CA LEU A 85 -1.75 -22.11 -0.42
C LEU A 85 -2.25 -21.34 -1.65
N LYS A 86 -3.34 -21.79 -2.28
CA LYS A 86 -3.97 -21.06 -3.39
C LYS A 86 -4.52 -19.71 -2.96
N ARG A 87 -5.08 -19.60 -1.75
CA ARG A 87 -5.53 -18.31 -1.20
C ARG A 87 -4.34 -17.38 -0.96
N GLU A 88 -3.25 -17.89 -0.41
CA GLU A 88 -2.00 -17.12 -0.20
C GLU A 88 -1.46 -16.59 -1.53
N GLU A 89 -1.42 -17.43 -2.57
CA GLU A 89 -0.98 -17.04 -3.92
C GLU A 89 -1.84 -15.91 -4.51
N VAL A 90 -3.17 -16.03 -4.44
CA VAL A 90 -4.10 -15.01 -4.95
C VAL A 90 -3.96 -13.70 -4.17
N LEU A 91 -3.81 -13.77 -2.84
CA LEU A 91 -3.63 -12.58 -2.02
C LEU A 91 -2.31 -11.87 -2.31
N GLU A 92 -1.22 -12.62 -2.49
CA GLU A 92 0.07 -12.05 -2.83
C GLU A 92 0.03 -11.39 -4.21
N TRP A 93 -0.56 -12.06 -5.20
CA TRP A 93 -0.77 -11.46 -6.52
C TRP A 93 -1.60 -10.17 -6.44
N ASN A 94 -2.70 -10.17 -5.68
CA ASN A 94 -3.54 -8.98 -5.51
C ASN A 94 -2.78 -7.83 -4.82
N LYS A 95 -1.96 -8.14 -3.82
CA LYS A 95 -1.12 -7.14 -3.15
C LYS A 95 -0.08 -6.55 -4.10
N ILE A 96 0.62 -7.38 -4.88
CA ILE A 96 1.59 -6.93 -5.88
C ILE A 96 0.91 -6.04 -6.91
N PHE A 97 -0.21 -6.48 -7.48
CA PHE A 97 -0.97 -5.73 -8.46
C PHE A 97 -1.33 -4.32 -7.95
N TRP A 98 -1.94 -4.22 -6.76
CA TRP A 98 -2.34 -2.92 -6.21
C TRP A 98 -1.15 -2.08 -5.76
N THR A 99 -0.04 -2.69 -5.35
CA THR A 99 1.19 -1.95 -5.04
C THR A 99 1.72 -1.25 -6.28
N GLU A 100 1.84 -1.98 -7.39
CA GLU A 100 2.33 -1.45 -8.66
C GLU A 100 1.36 -0.41 -9.24
N HIS A 101 0.07 -0.74 -9.27
CA HIS A 101 -0.98 0.14 -9.79
C HIS A 101 -1.06 1.46 -9.02
N ASN A 102 -1.09 1.42 -7.68
CA ASN A 102 -1.16 2.63 -6.86
C ASN A 102 0.13 3.46 -6.96
N SER A 103 1.28 2.81 -7.04
CA SER A 103 2.56 3.51 -7.23
C SER A 103 2.58 4.27 -8.55
N ARG A 104 2.09 3.65 -9.64
CA ARG A 104 1.94 4.31 -10.94
C ARG A 104 0.95 5.47 -10.86
N PHE A 105 -0.23 5.23 -10.30
CA PHE A 105 -1.27 6.24 -10.13
C PHE A 105 -0.77 7.49 -9.42
N PHE A 106 -0.13 7.35 -8.26
CA PHE A 106 0.34 8.52 -7.51
C PHE A 106 1.42 9.29 -8.27
N LYS A 107 2.35 8.57 -8.91
CA LYS A 107 3.40 9.19 -9.74
C LYS A 107 2.82 10.01 -10.88
N GLU A 108 1.86 9.46 -11.62
CA GLU A 108 1.25 10.13 -12.76
C GLU A 108 0.32 11.26 -12.34
N LYS A 109 -0.42 11.07 -11.24
CA LYS A 109 -1.25 12.12 -10.65
C LYS A 109 -0.40 13.32 -10.23
N ASP A 110 0.73 13.08 -9.56
CA ASP A 110 1.63 14.15 -9.12
C ASP A 110 2.24 14.89 -10.31
N LYS A 111 2.61 14.15 -11.38
CA LYS A 111 3.05 14.75 -12.64
C LYS A 111 1.95 15.60 -13.28
N TYR A 112 0.73 15.09 -13.38
CA TYR A 112 -0.40 15.81 -13.95
C TYR A 112 -0.71 17.10 -13.18
N ILE A 113 -0.68 17.02 -11.85
CA ILE A 113 -0.85 18.19 -10.97
C ILE A 113 0.26 19.20 -11.25
N HIS A 114 1.52 18.78 -11.29
CA HIS A 114 2.65 19.68 -11.55
C HIS A 114 2.55 20.38 -12.90
N ASP A 115 2.19 19.64 -13.96
CA ASP A 115 2.16 20.14 -15.34
C ASP A 115 0.98 21.10 -15.58
N ASN A 116 -0.12 20.97 -14.83
CA ASN A 116 -1.34 21.77 -15.03
C ASN A 116 -1.58 22.82 -13.93
N GLN A 117 -0.72 22.90 -12.92
CA GLN A 117 -0.81 23.90 -11.86
C GLN A 117 -0.51 25.30 -12.42
N THR A 118 -1.49 26.19 -12.35
CA THR A 118 -1.30 27.61 -12.69
C THR A 118 -0.99 28.41 -11.42
N LYS A 119 -0.27 29.52 -11.60
CA LYS A 119 -0.07 30.50 -10.53
C LYS A 119 -1.11 31.60 -10.68
N ASP A 120 -1.67 32.08 -9.57
CA ASP A 120 -2.47 33.30 -9.57
C ASP A 120 -1.60 34.55 -9.79
N ASN A 121 -2.24 35.72 -9.86
CA ASN A 121 -1.55 37.00 -10.04
C ASN A 121 -0.59 37.33 -8.87
N ASP A 122 -0.79 36.72 -7.71
CA ASP A 122 0.02 36.88 -6.50
C ASP A 122 1.14 35.81 -6.40
N GLY A 123 1.24 34.91 -7.39
CA GLY A 123 2.25 33.87 -7.49
C GLY A 123 1.94 32.58 -6.71
N ASN A 124 0.76 32.45 -6.10
CA ASN A 124 0.34 31.25 -5.38
C ASN A 124 -0.09 30.15 -6.35
N VAL A 125 0.27 28.91 -6.04
CA VAL A 125 -0.13 27.73 -6.81
C VAL A 125 -1.62 27.46 -6.59
N GLN A 126 -2.40 27.50 -7.67
CA GLN A 126 -3.81 27.16 -7.62
C GLN A 126 -4.00 25.63 -7.68
N GLN A 127 -4.94 25.13 -6.87
CA GLN A 127 -5.34 23.72 -6.93
C GLN A 127 -6.15 23.48 -8.21
N LEU A 128 -5.92 22.34 -8.86
CA LEU A 128 -6.68 21.94 -10.04
C LEU A 128 -8.17 21.82 -9.75
N SER A 129 -8.99 22.27 -10.71
CA SER A 129 -10.43 22.09 -10.64
C SER A 129 -10.80 20.60 -10.71
N PRO A 130 -11.94 20.19 -10.14
CA PRO A 130 -12.44 18.82 -10.29
C PRO A 130 -12.62 18.40 -11.76
N GLU A 131 -13.00 19.34 -12.62
CA GLU A 131 -13.17 19.12 -14.06
C GLU A 131 -11.84 18.79 -14.74
N ASP A 132 -10.76 19.49 -14.38
CA ASP A 132 -9.43 19.20 -14.91
C ASP A 132 -8.87 17.89 -14.36
N MET A 133 -9.10 17.58 -13.08
CA MET A 133 -8.72 16.27 -12.52
C MET A 133 -9.52 15.12 -13.13
N SER A 134 -10.77 15.34 -13.55
CA SER A 134 -11.59 14.32 -14.21
C SER A 134 -10.96 13.81 -15.51
N LYS A 135 -10.30 14.70 -16.27
CA LYS A 135 -9.59 14.35 -17.51
C LYS A 135 -8.46 13.37 -17.24
N PHE A 136 -7.68 13.61 -16.17
CA PHE A 136 -6.64 12.69 -15.71
C PHE A 136 -7.23 11.33 -15.34
N TYR A 137 -8.27 11.29 -14.50
CA TYR A 137 -8.85 10.02 -14.07
C TYR A 137 -9.40 9.21 -15.25
N ARG A 138 -10.05 9.88 -16.20
CA ARG A 138 -10.54 9.22 -17.42
C ARG A 138 -9.40 8.66 -18.25
N ALA A 139 -8.32 9.41 -18.44
CA ALA A 139 -7.17 8.92 -19.21
C ALA A 139 -6.52 7.72 -18.52
N PHE A 140 -6.22 7.83 -17.22
CA PHE A 140 -5.56 6.79 -16.43
C PHE A 140 -6.33 5.46 -16.39
N LEU A 141 -7.67 5.51 -16.35
CA LEU A 141 -8.51 4.29 -16.31
C LEU A 141 -8.67 3.61 -17.68
N ASN A 142 -8.29 4.28 -18.79
CA ASN A 142 -8.41 3.74 -20.14
C ASN A 142 -7.08 3.20 -20.70
N GLU A 143 -5.99 3.24 -19.93
CA GLU A 143 -4.68 2.65 -20.26
C GLU A 143 -4.57 1.18 -19.83
#